data_AF-A0A2E5G3N4-F1
#
_entry.id   AF-A0A2E5G3N4-F1
#
_cell.length_a   1.000
_cell.length_b   1.000
_cell.length_c   1.000
_cell.angle_alpha   90.00
_cell.angle_beta   90.00
_cell.angle_gamma   90.00
#
_symmetry.space_group_name_H-M   'P 1'
#
loop_
_entity.id
_entity.type
_entity.pdbx_description
1 polymer ?
#
loop_
_entity_poly.entity_id
_entity_poly.type
_entity_poly.pdbx_seq_one_letter_code
_entity_poly.pdbx_strand_id
1 'polypeptide(L)'
;MKTIARERLVSDLLCLGIAPGDCVMLHSSLSRIGHVDGGAATVVEAFLNAVGEEGTLLTPAFTEGAWVEHLAMPDCRDVCPQPLCPSTFPSHEGAIPNAALNRPGRLRSCHPTHSWVANGADAYEVLKDHMHSPSICGSGNPFEGLCERDGCIVTLGVGVDRITLWHYFEDLTDAPYKGHYHEQERHLSYCTAGRRIQYEFPGVIQDVIRASGIMRFGKVGRAEAGLIKARQFRRFLATVMTADPYCMILRPPDRENGNIAEDAMMKAAAMLQAWRDAAREPPPNVHWYPGKDDDCVREDCPAFAGFHNAETGSIPLCRANGRHPDFFRQGGAFAENGPTTCGRCPWHHRFPKGD
;
A
#
# COMPACT_ATOMS: atom_id res chain seq x y z
N MET A 1 26.20 23.54 1.85
CA MET A 1 24.73 23.38 2.01
C MET A 1 24.42 23.44 3.50
N LYS A 2 23.46 24.26 3.98
CA LYS A 2 23.19 24.36 5.44
C LYS A 2 22.64 23.01 5.95
N THR A 3 23.36 22.40 6.89
CA THR A 3 23.00 21.13 7.54
C THR A 3 21.72 21.29 8.36
N ILE A 4 20.89 20.25 8.38
CA ILE A 4 19.65 20.18 9.14
C ILE A 4 19.91 19.37 10.41
N ALA A 5 19.82 20.04 11.56
CA ALA A 5 20.01 19.42 12.87
C ALA A 5 18.74 18.69 13.34
N ARG A 6 18.92 17.77 14.30
CA ARG A 6 17.83 16.99 14.91
C ARG A 6 16.75 17.87 15.52
N GLU A 7 17.13 18.93 16.23
CA GLU A 7 16.22 19.82 16.96
C GLU A 7 15.26 20.52 15.99
N ARG A 8 15.75 20.85 14.79
CA ARG A 8 14.90 21.37 13.71
C ARG A 8 13.91 20.31 13.23
N LEU A 9 14.35 19.06 13.02
CA LEU A 9 13.45 17.98 12.61
C LEU A 9 12.37 17.74 13.66
N VAL A 10 12.72 17.70 14.95
CA VAL A 10 11.75 17.57 16.06
C VAL A 10 10.73 18.71 16.01
N SER A 11 11.20 19.96 15.92
CA SER A 11 10.29 21.12 15.82
C SER A 11 9.37 21.03 14.60
N ASP A 12 9.90 20.64 13.44
CA ASP A 12 9.12 20.50 12.21
C ASP A 12 8.06 19.39 12.34
N LEU A 13 8.39 18.26 12.99
CA LEU A 13 7.49 17.14 13.25
C LEU A 13 6.34 17.51 14.21
N LEU A 14 6.65 18.25 15.28
CA LEU A 14 5.62 18.79 16.19
C LEU A 14 4.72 19.79 15.46
N CYS A 15 5.30 20.67 14.63
CA CYS A 15 4.55 21.58 13.76
C CYS A 15 3.70 20.87 12.70
N LEU A 16 4.11 19.67 12.24
CA LEU A 16 3.29 18.82 11.37
C LEU A 16 2.08 18.23 12.11
N GLY A 17 2.15 18.14 13.45
CA GLY A 17 1.05 17.67 14.31
C GLY A 17 1.29 16.32 14.96
N ILE A 18 2.52 15.81 14.98
CA ILE A 18 2.89 14.68 15.82
C ILE A 18 2.84 15.12 17.29
N ALA A 19 2.23 14.30 18.14
CA ALA A 19 2.13 14.53 19.57
C ALA A 19 2.89 13.45 20.37
N PRO A 20 3.33 13.77 21.61
CA PRO A 20 3.80 12.75 22.54
C PRO A 20 2.76 11.64 22.74
N GLY A 21 3.21 10.39 22.79
CA GLY A 21 2.38 9.19 22.85
C GLY A 21 1.85 8.71 21.49
N ASP A 22 2.07 9.44 20.38
CA ASP A 22 1.61 8.99 19.08
C ASP A 22 2.32 7.69 18.64
N CYS A 23 1.55 6.77 18.08
CA CYS A 23 2.04 5.64 17.31
C CYS A 23 2.10 6.06 15.82
N VAL A 24 3.31 6.18 15.25
CA VAL A 24 3.56 6.79 13.94
C VAL A 24 4.06 5.73 12.96
N MET A 25 3.33 5.55 11.86
CA MET A 25 3.76 4.80 10.69
C MET A 25 4.40 5.71 9.65
N LEU A 26 5.65 5.46 9.31
CA LEU A 26 6.46 6.35 8.46
C LEU A 26 6.82 5.72 7.11
N HIS A 27 6.43 6.40 6.04
CA HIS A 27 6.98 6.21 4.69
C HIS A 27 7.87 7.41 4.35
N SER A 28 9.10 7.20 3.89
CA SER A 28 10.08 8.29 3.83
C SER A 28 11.11 8.21 2.71
N SER A 29 11.67 9.37 2.36
CA SER A 29 12.81 9.53 1.46
C SER A 29 13.83 10.50 2.05
N LEU A 30 14.96 9.97 2.55
CA LEU A 30 16.01 10.77 3.20
C LEU A 30 16.53 11.91 2.30
N SER A 31 16.74 11.62 1.01
CA SER A 31 17.30 12.59 0.05
C SER A 31 16.43 13.84 -0.12
N ARG A 32 15.12 13.72 0.13
CA ARG A 32 14.16 14.84 0.03
C ARG A 32 14.21 15.77 1.24
N ILE A 33 14.69 15.30 2.39
CA ILE A 33 14.79 16.11 3.61
C ILE A 33 15.91 17.15 3.47
N GLY A 34 16.95 16.85 2.70
CA GLY A 34 18.18 17.65 2.58
C GLY A 34 19.36 16.98 3.29
N HIS A 35 20.41 17.75 3.60
CA HIS A 35 21.56 17.21 4.31
C HIS A 35 21.31 17.25 5.82
N VAL A 36 20.94 16.09 6.37
CA VAL A 36 20.69 15.88 7.79
C VAL A 36 22.01 15.57 8.50
N ASP A 37 22.29 16.28 9.58
CA ASP A 37 23.44 15.98 10.44
C ASP A 37 23.28 14.58 11.05
N GLY A 38 24.27 13.70 10.94
CA GLY A 38 24.14 12.29 11.36
C GLY A 38 23.20 11.41 10.51
N GLY A 39 22.68 11.93 9.39
CA GLY A 39 21.97 11.15 8.38
C GLY A 39 20.66 10.51 8.84
N ALA A 40 20.40 9.28 8.40
CA ALA A 40 19.15 8.57 8.64
C ALA A 40 18.87 8.31 10.13
N ALA A 41 19.91 8.00 10.91
CA ALA A 41 19.77 7.76 12.35
C ALA A 41 19.19 8.97 13.07
N THR A 42 19.64 10.19 12.72
CA THR A 42 19.11 11.43 13.27
C THR A 42 17.63 11.66 12.95
N VAL A 43 17.16 11.23 11.78
CA VAL A 43 15.73 11.31 11.46
C VAL A 43 14.93 10.40 12.38
N VAL A 44 15.40 9.17 12.61
CA VAL A 44 14.75 8.23 13.53
C VAL A 44 14.73 8.77 14.96
N GLU A 45 15.85 9.32 15.45
CA GLU A 45 15.91 9.99 16.75
C GLU A 45 14.95 11.18 16.84
N ALA A 46 14.79 11.95 15.77
CA ALA A 46 13.87 13.08 15.77
C ALA A 46 12.40 12.62 15.90
N PHE A 47 12.02 11.53 15.24
CA PHE A 47 10.69 10.93 15.43
C PHE A 47 10.49 10.41 16.85
N LEU A 48 11.45 9.65 17.39
CA LEU A 48 11.37 9.11 18.74
C LEU A 48 11.32 10.23 19.80
N ASN A 49 12.07 11.31 19.62
CA ASN A 49 11.98 12.49 20.48
C ASN A 49 10.63 13.20 20.38
N ALA A 50 10.04 13.28 19.18
CA ALA A 50 8.75 13.94 18.97
C ALA A 50 7.58 13.15 19.59
N VAL A 51 7.61 11.82 19.50
CA VAL A 51 6.58 10.95 20.08
C VAL A 51 6.84 10.64 21.57
N GLY A 52 8.06 10.84 22.08
CA GLY A 52 8.40 10.62 23.48
C GLY A 52 8.43 9.15 23.89
N GLU A 53 8.61 8.89 25.19
CA GLU A 53 8.80 7.54 25.75
C GLU A 53 7.57 6.63 25.61
N GLU A 54 6.36 7.21 25.65
CA GLU A 54 5.10 6.49 25.45
C GLU A 54 4.74 6.30 23.96
N GLY A 55 5.48 6.95 23.06
CA GLY A 55 5.23 6.89 21.63
C GLY A 55 5.89 5.69 20.94
N THR A 56 5.51 5.46 19.68
CA THR A 56 6.07 4.37 18.87
C THR A 56 6.28 4.80 17.43
N LEU A 57 7.41 4.42 16.83
CA LEU A 57 7.70 4.60 15.42
C LEU A 57 7.69 3.26 14.70
N LEU A 58 6.83 3.11 13.70
CA LEU A 58 6.79 2.01 12.74
C LEU A 58 7.38 2.44 11.39
N THR A 59 8.24 1.60 10.83
CA THR A 59 8.79 1.75 9.47
C THR A 59 8.68 0.45 8.70
N PRO A 60 8.38 0.48 7.39
CA PRO A 60 8.31 -0.74 6.59
C PRO A 60 9.70 -1.37 6.46
N ALA A 61 9.78 -2.69 6.60
CA ALA A 61 11.02 -3.46 6.51
C ALA A 61 10.90 -4.53 5.42
N PHE A 62 10.45 -4.10 4.23
CA PHE A 62 10.12 -5.00 3.14
C PHE A 62 11.39 -5.57 2.49
N THR A 63 11.31 -6.83 2.10
CA THR A 63 12.40 -7.63 1.55
C THR A 63 12.00 -8.24 0.20
N GLU A 64 12.98 -8.53 -0.65
CA GLU A 64 12.77 -9.39 -1.79
C GLU A 64 12.37 -10.78 -1.30
N GLY A 65 11.16 -11.22 -1.63
CA GLY A 65 10.75 -12.55 -1.20
C GLY A 65 9.43 -13.05 -1.74
N ALA A 66 8.81 -12.36 -2.71
CA ALA A 66 7.59 -12.87 -3.34
C ALA A 66 7.86 -14.20 -4.09
N TRP A 67 9.13 -14.58 -4.33
CA TRP A 67 9.48 -15.64 -5.27
C TRP A 67 10.65 -16.53 -4.81
N VAL A 68 10.94 -16.53 -3.51
CA VAL A 68 12.00 -17.36 -2.92
C VAL A 68 11.38 -18.60 -2.30
N GLU A 69 12.04 -19.75 -2.42
CA GLU A 69 11.55 -21.06 -1.94
C GLU A 69 11.32 -21.13 -0.42
N HIS A 70 11.74 -20.10 0.33
CA HIS A 70 11.69 -20.08 1.79
C HIS A 70 10.82 -18.92 2.29
N LEU A 71 9.79 -19.28 3.06
CA LEU A 71 8.86 -18.36 3.74
C LEU A 71 9.50 -17.61 4.92
N ALA A 72 10.78 -17.25 4.82
CA ALA A 72 11.56 -16.58 5.86
C ALA A 72 12.79 -15.86 5.27
N MET A 73 13.28 -14.85 5.99
CA MET A 73 14.51 -14.16 5.63
C MET A 73 15.74 -15.07 5.81
N PRO A 74 16.82 -14.88 5.03
CA PRO A 74 17.97 -15.79 5.02
C PRO A 74 18.61 -16.08 6.39
N ASP A 75 18.61 -15.10 7.28
CA ASP A 75 19.24 -15.16 8.61
C ASP A 75 18.32 -15.66 9.73
N CYS A 76 17.07 -15.99 9.43
CA CYS A 76 16.10 -16.45 10.44
C CYS A 76 15.26 -17.66 10.00
N ARG A 77 15.70 -18.39 8.97
CA ARG A 77 14.94 -19.50 8.37
C ARG A 77 14.56 -20.60 9.37
N ASP A 78 15.47 -20.94 10.26
CA ASP A 78 15.29 -22.08 11.19
C ASP A 78 14.42 -21.76 12.41
N VAL A 79 14.09 -20.47 12.63
CA VAL A 79 13.42 -19.99 13.84
C VAL A 79 12.10 -19.26 13.57
N CYS A 80 11.75 -19.07 12.29
CA CYS A 80 10.51 -18.42 11.88
C CYS A 80 9.50 -19.47 11.33
N PRO A 81 8.18 -19.23 11.47
CA PRO A 81 7.54 -18.03 12.02
C PRO A 81 7.49 -18.01 13.57
N GLN A 82 7.49 -16.81 14.13
CA GLN A 82 7.36 -16.52 15.56
C GLN A 82 6.74 -15.11 15.73
N PRO A 83 6.24 -14.70 16.91
CA PRO A 83 5.57 -13.40 17.06
C PRO A 83 6.43 -12.22 16.61
N LEU A 84 7.74 -12.29 16.88
CA LEU A 84 8.71 -11.28 16.47
C LEU A 84 9.88 -11.91 15.73
N CYS A 85 10.17 -11.42 14.54
CA CYS A 85 11.27 -11.90 13.73
C CYS A 85 12.61 -11.38 14.27
N PRO A 86 13.63 -12.24 14.47
CA PRO A 86 14.95 -11.83 14.95
C PRO A 86 15.85 -11.28 13.82
N SER A 87 15.39 -11.37 12.57
CA SER A 87 16.17 -11.03 11.39
C SER A 87 16.63 -9.57 11.39
N THR A 88 17.90 -9.40 11.06
CA THR A 88 18.53 -8.10 10.76
C THR A 88 18.65 -7.86 9.26
N PHE A 89 18.07 -8.74 8.43
CA PHE A 89 18.16 -8.65 6.99
C PHE A 89 17.66 -7.28 6.49
N PRO A 90 18.47 -6.53 5.71
CA PRO A 90 18.14 -5.17 5.32
C PRO A 90 16.82 -5.05 4.54
N SER A 91 16.18 -3.89 4.67
CA SER A 91 15.01 -3.53 3.89
C SER A 91 15.36 -2.79 2.61
N HIS A 92 14.54 -2.93 1.57
CA HIS A 92 14.65 -2.13 0.34
C HIS A 92 13.93 -0.78 0.42
N GLU A 93 13.27 -0.47 1.54
CA GLU A 93 12.46 0.75 1.74
C GLU A 93 13.30 2.01 2.07
N GLY A 94 14.62 1.92 1.92
CA GLY A 94 15.53 3.07 2.00
C GLY A 94 16.26 3.21 3.35
N ALA A 95 17.03 4.30 3.47
CA ALA A 95 18.00 4.46 4.56
C ALA A 95 17.35 4.68 5.95
N ILE A 96 16.20 5.35 6.03
CA ILE A 96 15.53 5.62 7.30
C ILE A 96 14.95 4.34 7.93
N PRO A 97 14.19 3.49 7.20
CA PRO A 97 13.77 2.21 7.75
C PRO A 97 14.93 1.29 8.16
N ASN A 98 16.02 1.26 7.39
CA ASN A 98 17.22 0.50 7.79
C ASN A 98 17.90 1.06 9.04
N ALA A 99 17.91 2.38 9.23
CA ALA A 99 18.39 2.98 10.47
C ALA A 99 17.50 2.59 11.66
N ALA A 100 16.17 2.53 11.48
CA ALA A 100 15.24 2.06 12.51
C ALA A 100 15.44 0.56 12.84
N LEU A 101 15.71 -0.28 11.82
CA LEU A 101 16.02 -1.71 11.96
C LEU A 101 17.34 -1.95 12.73
N ASN A 102 18.30 -1.02 12.63
CA ASN A 102 19.62 -1.15 13.27
C ASN A 102 19.66 -0.62 14.72
N ARG A 103 18.55 -0.09 15.25
CA ARG A 103 18.53 0.46 16.62
C ARG A 103 18.58 -0.62 17.70
N PRO A 104 19.35 -0.46 18.78
CA PRO A 104 19.20 -1.31 19.95
C PRO A 104 17.74 -1.33 20.45
N GLY A 105 17.21 -2.51 20.73
CA GLY A 105 15.83 -2.67 21.23
C GLY A 105 14.73 -2.65 20.16
N ARG A 106 15.04 -2.48 18.87
CA ARG A 106 14.03 -2.61 17.79
C ARG A 106 13.33 -3.97 17.85
N LEU A 107 12.04 -3.99 17.50
CA LEU A 107 11.27 -5.19 17.22
C LEU A 107 10.89 -5.25 15.73
N ARG A 108 10.74 -6.46 15.18
CA ARG A 108 10.34 -6.67 13.79
C ARG A 108 9.22 -7.71 13.72
N SER A 109 8.16 -7.42 12.97
CA SER A 109 7.06 -8.36 12.77
C SER A 109 7.48 -9.53 11.87
N CYS A 110 6.89 -10.71 12.04
CA CYS A 110 7.28 -11.89 11.27
C CYS A 110 6.40 -12.12 10.02
N HIS A 111 6.59 -11.27 9.01
CA HIS A 111 6.08 -11.51 7.65
C HIS A 111 7.26 -11.68 6.68
N PRO A 112 7.29 -12.71 5.82
CA PRO A 112 8.46 -13.04 4.98
C PRO A 112 8.87 -11.94 3.99
N THR A 113 7.91 -11.19 3.43
CA THR A 113 8.17 -10.10 2.46
C THR A 113 7.87 -8.70 2.98
N HIS A 114 6.74 -8.52 3.68
CA HIS A 114 6.26 -7.21 4.10
C HIS A 114 6.38 -6.97 5.61
N SER A 115 7.47 -7.43 6.24
CA SER A 115 7.70 -7.15 7.66
C SER A 115 7.77 -5.64 7.97
N TRP A 116 7.48 -5.27 9.21
CA TRP A 116 7.58 -3.93 9.75
C TRP A 116 8.52 -3.93 10.95
N VAL A 117 9.22 -2.82 11.15
CA VAL A 117 10.03 -2.55 12.34
C VAL A 117 9.31 -1.53 13.21
N ALA A 118 9.25 -1.78 14.51
CA ALA A 118 8.72 -0.84 15.48
C ALA A 118 9.76 -0.55 16.58
N ASN A 119 9.81 0.72 16.99
CA ASN A 119 10.63 1.23 18.09
C ASN A 119 9.74 2.07 19.00
N GLY A 120 9.62 1.71 20.28
CA GLY A 120 8.82 2.45 21.27
C GLY A 120 7.90 1.57 22.11
N ALA A 121 7.02 2.19 22.88
CA ALA A 121 6.24 1.54 23.93
C ALA A 121 5.30 0.44 23.44
N ASP A 122 4.64 0.66 22.30
CA ASP A 122 3.65 -0.27 21.72
C ASP A 122 4.26 -1.26 20.72
N ALA A 123 5.58 -1.27 20.54
CA ALA A 123 6.25 -2.01 19.47
C ALA A 123 5.92 -3.51 19.45
N TYR A 124 5.75 -4.15 20.61
CA TYR A 124 5.34 -5.55 20.69
C TYR A 124 3.89 -5.74 20.24
N GLU A 125 2.97 -4.97 20.82
CA GLU A 125 1.53 -5.11 20.60
C GLU A 125 1.14 -4.87 19.14
N VAL A 126 1.77 -3.91 18.46
CA VAL A 126 1.46 -3.62 17.05
C VAL A 126 2.08 -4.61 16.06
N LEU A 127 3.02 -5.47 16.46
CA LEU A 127 3.74 -6.37 15.54
C LEU A 127 3.41 -7.86 15.75
N LYS A 128 3.04 -8.27 16.97
CA LYS A 128 3.00 -9.69 17.40
C LYS A 128 2.12 -10.59 16.53
N ASP A 129 1.00 -10.07 16.03
CA ASP A 129 -0.01 -10.86 15.33
C ASP A 129 0.26 -10.97 13.82
N HIS A 130 1.24 -10.21 13.29
CA HIS A 130 1.51 -10.18 11.84
C HIS A 130 1.96 -11.55 11.30
N MET A 131 2.51 -12.41 12.17
CA MET A 131 2.85 -13.79 11.79
C MET A 131 1.64 -14.61 11.34
N HIS A 132 0.44 -14.25 11.81
CA HIS A 132 -0.82 -14.91 11.50
C HIS A 132 -1.52 -14.30 10.27
N SER A 133 -0.97 -13.23 9.70
CA SER A 133 -1.61 -12.58 8.57
C SER A 133 -1.64 -13.53 7.38
N PRO A 134 -2.83 -13.79 6.79
CA PRO A 134 -2.97 -14.72 5.67
C PRO A 134 -2.28 -14.17 4.42
N SER A 135 -2.24 -12.84 4.29
CA SER A 135 -1.64 -12.16 3.15
C SER A 135 -0.71 -11.02 3.55
N ILE A 136 -0.05 -10.45 2.54
CA ILE A 136 0.83 -9.28 2.65
C ILE A 136 0.25 -8.15 3.52
N CYS A 137 -1.04 -7.84 3.37
CA CYS A 137 -1.74 -6.84 4.17
C CYS A 137 -3.03 -7.42 4.76
N GLY A 138 -3.08 -8.71 5.12
CA GLY A 138 -4.29 -9.34 5.66
C GLY A 138 -4.56 -8.96 7.12
N SER A 139 -5.57 -9.55 7.75
CA SER A 139 -5.83 -9.39 9.19
C SER A 139 -4.59 -9.67 10.06
N GLY A 140 -4.47 -9.05 11.23
CA GLY A 140 -3.33 -9.21 12.14
C GLY A 140 -2.07 -8.44 11.75
N ASN A 141 -2.10 -7.70 10.63
CA ASN A 141 -0.98 -6.85 10.26
C ASN A 141 -0.91 -5.56 11.16
N PRO A 142 0.22 -4.83 11.18
CA PRO A 142 0.43 -3.69 12.07
C PRO A 142 -0.51 -2.49 11.90
N PHE A 143 -1.20 -2.39 10.76
CA PHE A 143 -2.20 -1.35 10.51
C PHE A 143 -3.41 -1.45 11.44
N GLU A 144 -3.76 -2.66 11.92
CA GLU A 144 -4.87 -2.86 12.85
C GLU A 144 -4.56 -2.20 14.19
N GLY A 145 -3.41 -2.55 14.76
CA GLY A 145 -2.92 -1.92 16.00
C GLY A 145 -2.74 -0.41 15.87
N LEU A 146 -2.33 0.09 14.70
CA LEU A 146 -2.26 1.53 14.40
C LEU A 146 -3.65 2.17 14.42
N CYS A 147 -4.66 1.56 13.78
CA CYS A 147 -6.03 2.06 13.76
C CYS A 147 -6.69 2.01 15.14
N GLU A 148 -6.45 0.96 15.93
CA GLU A 148 -6.94 0.82 17.30
C GLU A 148 -6.45 1.95 18.20
N ARG A 149 -5.21 2.41 17.99
CA ARG A 149 -4.60 3.51 18.74
C ARG A 149 -4.91 4.90 18.19
N ASP A 150 -5.61 4.99 17.06
CA ASP A 150 -5.73 6.22 16.27
C ASP A 150 -4.38 6.88 15.97
N GLY A 151 -3.41 6.03 15.61
CA GLY A 151 -2.06 6.47 15.29
C GLY A 151 -1.99 7.36 14.06
N CYS A 152 -0.78 7.79 13.72
CA CYS A 152 -0.51 8.70 12.62
C CYS A 152 0.16 7.94 11.47
N ILE A 153 -0.25 8.22 10.24
CA ILE A 153 0.46 7.82 9.03
C ILE A 153 1.16 9.06 8.49
N VAL A 154 2.48 8.98 8.36
CA VAL A 154 3.33 10.08 7.94
C VAL A 154 4.00 9.75 6.61
N THR A 155 3.82 10.63 5.63
CA THR A 155 4.64 10.63 4.41
C THR A 155 5.69 11.72 4.53
N LEU A 156 6.95 11.37 4.31
CA LEU A 156 8.09 12.29 4.43
C LEU A 156 8.92 12.29 3.16
N GLY A 157 8.69 13.25 2.27
CA GLY A 157 9.35 13.32 0.97
C GLY A 157 8.86 12.27 -0.04
N VAL A 158 7.74 11.64 0.24
CA VAL A 158 7.06 10.68 -0.64
C VAL A 158 5.57 11.05 -0.74
N GLY A 159 4.91 10.62 -1.81
CA GLY A 159 3.47 10.81 -1.97
C GLY A 159 2.67 9.76 -1.23
N VAL A 160 1.35 9.96 -1.20
CA VAL A 160 0.38 9.00 -0.65
C VAL A 160 0.34 7.69 -1.44
N ASP A 161 0.93 7.66 -2.64
CA ASP A 161 1.14 6.46 -3.46
C ASP A 161 2.05 5.42 -2.80
N ARG A 162 2.76 5.79 -1.72
CA ARG A 162 3.61 4.87 -0.97
C ARG A 162 2.98 4.33 0.30
N ILE A 163 1.78 4.78 0.66
CA ILE A 163 1.11 4.33 1.87
C ILE A 163 0.63 2.89 1.66
N THR A 164 1.11 1.93 2.44
CA THR A 164 0.75 0.52 2.23
C THR A 164 -0.70 0.22 2.65
N LEU A 165 -1.33 1.07 3.48
CA LEU A 165 -2.70 0.88 3.97
C LEU A 165 -3.77 0.82 2.86
N TRP A 166 -3.50 1.34 1.65
CA TRP A 166 -4.40 1.12 0.51
C TRP A 166 -4.68 -0.37 0.30
N HIS A 167 -3.64 -1.21 0.38
CA HIS A 167 -3.73 -2.65 0.16
C HIS A 167 -4.35 -3.41 1.32
N TYR A 168 -4.16 -2.92 2.54
CA TYR A 168 -4.87 -3.48 3.70
C TYR A 168 -6.38 -3.42 3.54
N PHE A 169 -6.89 -2.29 3.07
CA PHE A 169 -8.34 -2.15 2.95
C PHE A 169 -8.90 -3.00 1.80
N GLU A 170 -8.12 -3.17 0.73
CA GLU A 170 -8.45 -4.14 -0.32
C GLU A 170 -8.50 -5.57 0.23
N ASP A 171 -7.53 -5.95 1.07
CA ASP A 171 -7.50 -7.25 1.71
C ASP A 171 -8.68 -7.46 2.65
N LEU A 172 -8.95 -6.48 3.49
CA LEU A 172 -10.04 -6.46 4.46
C LEU A 172 -11.42 -6.59 3.79
N THR A 173 -11.61 -5.95 2.63
CA THR A 173 -12.89 -5.96 1.89
C THR A 173 -13.00 -7.07 0.85
N ASP A 174 -11.94 -7.85 0.70
CA ASP A 174 -11.79 -8.81 -0.40
C ASP A 174 -12.14 -8.20 -1.76
N ALA A 175 -11.53 -7.06 -2.08
CA ALA A 175 -11.86 -6.28 -3.29
C ALA A 175 -12.00 -7.16 -4.55
N PRO A 176 -13.01 -6.94 -5.40
CA PRO A 176 -13.41 -7.87 -6.47
C PRO A 176 -12.35 -8.09 -7.57
N TYR A 177 -11.32 -7.24 -7.59
CA TYR A 177 -10.18 -7.32 -8.50
C TYR A 177 -8.94 -7.94 -7.87
N LYS A 178 -9.03 -8.48 -6.65
CA LYS A 178 -7.97 -9.32 -6.08
C LYS A 178 -7.85 -10.60 -6.90
N GLY A 179 -6.64 -10.90 -7.33
CA GLY A 179 -6.34 -12.12 -8.07
C GLY A 179 -6.10 -13.30 -7.15
N HIS A 180 -5.35 -14.27 -7.66
CA HIS A 180 -5.15 -15.53 -6.98
C HIS A 180 -4.43 -15.33 -5.64
N TYR A 181 -4.89 -16.08 -4.63
CA TYR A 181 -4.32 -16.13 -3.30
C TYR A 181 -3.76 -17.54 -3.08
N HIS A 182 -2.44 -17.63 -2.89
CA HIS A 182 -1.77 -18.88 -2.58
C HIS A 182 -1.79 -19.08 -1.05
N GLU A 183 -2.76 -19.84 -0.55
CA GLU A 183 -3.00 -20.01 0.89
C GLU A 183 -1.79 -20.54 1.67
N GLN A 184 -1.01 -21.42 1.04
CA GLN A 184 0.21 -21.99 1.63
C GLN A 184 1.42 -21.05 1.50
N GLU A 185 1.30 -19.98 0.72
CA GLU A 185 2.37 -19.06 0.33
C GLU A 185 1.93 -17.61 0.58
N ARG A 186 1.79 -17.25 1.86
CA ARG A 186 1.35 -15.92 2.37
C ARG A 186 2.11 -14.69 1.82
N HIS A 187 3.20 -14.91 1.09
CA HIS A 187 4.04 -13.90 0.44
C HIS A 187 3.70 -13.65 -1.04
N LEU A 188 2.91 -14.55 -1.63
CA LEU A 188 2.41 -14.52 -3.01
C LEU A 188 0.97 -14.02 -3.07
N SER A 189 0.64 -13.08 -2.20
CA SER A 189 -0.73 -12.59 -2.13
C SER A 189 -0.96 -11.53 -3.21
N TYR A 190 -1.89 -11.85 -4.12
CA TYR A 190 -2.61 -10.95 -5.01
C TYR A 190 -1.88 -10.44 -6.25
N CYS A 191 -2.18 -11.07 -7.38
CA CYS A 191 -2.22 -10.34 -8.66
C CYS A 191 -3.43 -9.43 -8.64
N THR A 192 -3.31 -8.10 -8.54
CA THR A 192 -4.50 -7.32 -8.89
C THR A 192 -4.80 -7.48 -10.37
N ALA A 193 -6.03 -7.89 -10.67
CA ALA A 193 -6.60 -7.86 -11.99
C ALA A 193 -6.87 -6.39 -12.38
N GLY A 194 -5.82 -5.59 -12.53
CA GLY A 194 -5.94 -4.17 -12.86
C GLY A 194 -4.69 -3.37 -12.57
N ARG A 195 -4.35 -2.47 -13.49
CA ARG A 195 -3.47 -1.33 -13.22
C ARG A 195 -4.14 -0.41 -12.21
N ARG A 196 -3.37 0.12 -11.27
CA ARG A 196 -3.88 0.91 -10.15
C ARG A 196 -3.66 2.39 -10.40
N ILE A 197 -4.66 3.21 -10.09
CA ILE A 197 -4.57 4.67 -10.17
C ILE A 197 -3.39 5.22 -9.35
N GLN A 198 -3.13 4.61 -8.19
CA GLN A 198 -2.03 4.93 -7.28
C GLN A 198 -0.65 4.89 -7.97
N TYR A 199 -0.44 3.95 -8.89
CA TYR A 199 0.86 3.72 -9.53
C TYR A 199 0.96 4.38 -10.90
N GLU A 200 -0.12 4.37 -11.68
CA GLU A 200 -0.14 4.98 -13.02
C GLU A 200 -0.29 6.51 -12.95
N PHE A 201 -1.08 7.00 -11.99
CA PHE A 201 -1.41 8.42 -11.83
C PHE A 201 -1.29 8.87 -10.36
N PRO A 202 -0.09 8.76 -9.74
CA PRO A 202 0.11 9.05 -8.31
C PRO A 202 -0.32 10.48 -7.91
N GLY A 203 -0.16 11.46 -8.82
CA GLY A 203 -0.60 12.83 -8.60
C GLY A 203 -2.12 12.96 -8.40
N VAL A 204 -2.90 12.15 -9.09
CA VAL A 204 -4.37 12.18 -8.98
C VAL A 204 -4.82 11.74 -7.58
N ILE A 205 -4.27 10.65 -7.05
CA ILE A 205 -4.59 10.22 -5.67
C ILE A 205 -4.03 11.20 -4.63
N GLN A 206 -2.87 11.81 -4.90
CA GLN A 206 -2.35 12.87 -4.03
C GLN A 206 -3.30 14.07 -3.94
N ASP A 207 -3.93 14.45 -5.05
CA ASP A 207 -4.92 15.52 -5.11
C ASP A 207 -6.26 15.12 -4.48
N VAL A 208 -6.69 13.87 -4.62
CA VAL A 208 -7.86 13.34 -3.89
C VAL A 208 -7.66 13.47 -2.38
N ILE A 209 -6.51 13.03 -1.85
CA ILE A 209 -6.23 13.12 -0.41
C ILE A 209 -6.11 14.56 0.07
N ARG A 210 -5.57 15.45 -0.76
CA ARG A 210 -5.51 16.89 -0.46
C ARG A 210 -6.90 17.51 -0.42
N ALA A 211 -7.73 17.23 -1.43
CA ALA A 211 -9.07 17.79 -1.57
C ALA A 211 -10.08 17.20 -0.58
N SER A 212 -9.87 15.98 -0.09
CA SER A 212 -10.70 15.36 0.95
C SER A 212 -10.50 15.99 2.33
N GLY A 213 -9.38 16.71 2.54
CA GLY A 213 -9.06 17.40 3.80
C GLY A 213 -8.63 16.47 4.93
N ILE A 214 -8.38 15.19 4.67
CA ILE A 214 -8.00 14.21 5.70
C ILE A 214 -6.51 14.26 6.07
N MET A 215 -5.70 14.93 5.26
CA MET A 215 -4.25 15.01 5.44
C MET A 215 -3.84 16.43 5.80
N ARG A 216 -3.09 16.55 6.90
CA ARG A 216 -2.36 17.78 7.21
C ARG A 216 -1.04 17.78 6.46
N PHE A 217 -0.74 18.89 5.78
CA PHE A 217 0.52 19.06 5.07
C PHE A 217 1.44 20.03 5.81
N GLY A 218 2.75 19.83 5.66
CA GLY A 218 3.79 20.67 6.22
C GLY A 218 5.16 20.37 5.63
N LYS A 219 6.20 20.91 6.25
CA LYS A 219 7.59 20.61 5.85
C LYS A 219 8.34 20.03 7.02
N VAL A 220 9.22 19.08 6.72
CA VAL A 220 10.21 18.54 7.66
C VAL A 220 11.57 18.60 6.98
N GLY A 221 12.45 19.46 7.50
CA GLY A 221 13.66 19.86 6.79
C GLY A 221 13.30 20.61 5.50
N ARG A 222 13.61 20.02 4.34
CA ARG A 222 13.22 20.51 3.01
C ARG A 222 12.14 19.65 2.35
N ALA A 223 11.80 18.51 2.93
CA ALA A 223 10.82 17.60 2.36
C ALA A 223 9.41 18.16 2.59
N GLU A 224 8.56 18.03 1.57
CA GLU A 224 7.11 18.02 1.78
C GLU A 224 6.77 16.81 2.65
N ALA A 225 5.93 17.02 3.66
CA ALA A 225 5.47 15.99 4.55
C ALA A 225 3.96 16.10 4.72
N GLY A 226 3.31 14.97 5.01
CA GLY A 226 1.94 15.02 5.49
C GLY A 226 1.64 13.96 6.52
N LEU A 227 0.58 14.20 7.27
CA LEU A 227 0.12 13.41 8.40
C LEU A 227 -1.37 13.15 8.24
N ILE A 228 -1.76 11.88 8.37
CA ILE A 228 -3.15 11.42 8.36
C ILE A 228 -3.39 10.60 9.62
N LYS A 229 -4.50 10.80 10.32
CA LYS A 229 -4.91 9.91 11.43
C LYS A 229 -5.41 8.58 10.86
N ALA A 230 -4.95 7.46 11.43
CA ALA A 230 -5.19 6.13 10.89
C ALA A 230 -6.69 5.80 10.80
N ARG A 231 -7.49 6.16 11.82
CA ARG A 231 -8.95 5.95 11.76
C ARG A 231 -9.62 6.81 10.70
N GLN A 232 -9.13 8.03 10.49
CA GLN A 232 -9.64 8.92 9.45
C GLN A 232 -9.33 8.36 8.05
N PHE A 233 -8.12 7.82 7.85
CA PHE A 233 -7.78 7.20 6.58
C PHE A 233 -8.61 5.93 6.34
N ARG A 234 -8.74 5.06 7.35
CA ARG A 234 -9.62 3.89 7.29
C ARG A 234 -11.06 4.27 6.92
N ARG A 235 -11.61 5.32 7.53
CA ARG A 235 -12.96 5.82 7.22
C ARG A 235 -13.05 6.31 5.77
N PHE A 236 -12.06 7.04 5.28
CA PHE A 236 -12.02 7.48 3.89
C PHE A 236 -12.02 6.28 2.93
N LEU A 237 -11.15 5.29 3.15
CA LEU A 237 -11.08 4.07 2.33
C LEU A 237 -12.40 3.28 2.35
N ALA A 238 -12.98 3.06 3.53
CA ALA A 238 -14.29 2.43 3.69
C ALA A 238 -15.36 3.17 2.89
N THR A 239 -15.38 4.49 2.97
CA THR A 239 -16.37 5.30 2.27
C THR A 239 -16.27 5.14 0.76
N VAL A 240 -15.07 5.32 0.18
CA VAL A 240 -14.93 5.35 -1.27
C VAL A 240 -15.04 3.95 -1.89
N MET A 241 -14.54 2.92 -1.21
CA MET A 241 -14.60 1.54 -1.69
C MET A 241 -15.97 0.89 -1.50
N THR A 242 -16.76 1.31 -0.50
CA THR A 242 -18.18 0.92 -0.43
C THR A 242 -18.99 1.57 -1.54
N ALA A 243 -18.68 2.82 -1.92
CA ALA A 243 -19.37 3.52 -3.01
C ALA A 243 -19.03 2.93 -4.38
N ASP A 244 -17.76 2.61 -4.64
CA ASP A 244 -17.31 1.90 -5.82
C ASP A 244 -16.16 0.94 -5.46
N PRO A 245 -16.40 -0.39 -5.43
CA PRO A 245 -15.37 -1.35 -5.07
C PRO A 245 -14.29 -1.53 -6.13
N TYR A 246 -14.38 -0.84 -7.27
CA TYR A 246 -13.37 -0.81 -8.32
C TYR A 246 -12.66 0.54 -8.44
N CYS A 247 -12.84 1.44 -7.47
CA CYS A 247 -12.36 2.82 -7.54
C CYS A 247 -10.83 2.95 -7.68
N MET A 248 -10.06 1.93 -7.26
CA MET A 248 -8.60 1.95 -7.31
C MET A 248 -7.99 1.37 -8.59
N ILE A 249 -8.74 0.59 -9.38
CA ILE A 249 -8.23 0.00 -10.62
C ILE A 249 -8.68 0.81 -11.84
N LEU A 250 -7.93 0.75 -12.93
CA LEU A 250 -8.21 1.50 -14.15
C LEU A 250 -8.88 0.63 -15.21
N ARG A 251 -9.82 1.22 -15.96
CA ARG A 251 -10.50 0.61 -17.10
C ARG A 251 -10.72 1.65 -18.21
N PRO A 252 -10.94 1.23 -19.46
CA PRO A 252 -11.45 2.14 -20.49
C PRO A 252 -12.74 2.82 -20.00
N PRO A 253 -12.93 4.13 -20.21
CA PRO A 253 -14.14 4.82 -19.75
C PRO A 253 -15.39 4.41 -20.55
N ASP A 254 -15.23 4.02 -21.82
CA ASP A 254 -16.31 3.62 -22.74
C ASP A 254 -15.87 2.58 -23.79
N ARG A 255 -16.67 2.38 -24.85
CA ARG A 255 -16.43 1.39 -25.92
C ARG A 255 -15.45 1.86 -27.00
N GLU A 256 -15.24 3.16 -27.15
CA GLU A 256 -14.47 3.75 -28.24
C GLU A 256 -13.14 4.36 -27.72
N ASN A 257 -13.07 4.65 -26.43
CA ASN A 257 -11.96 5.34 -25.79
C ASN A 257 -11.17 4.40 -24.86
N GLY A 258 -9.91 4.14 -25.21
CA GLY A 258 -8.98 3.37 -24.39
C GLY A 258 -8.18 4.19 -23.37
N ASN A 259 -8.44 5.49 -23.22
CA ASN A 259 -7.66 6.39 -22.38
C ASN A 259 -7.98 6.21 -20.88
N ILE A 260 -7.20 5.36 -20.22
CA ILE A 260 -7.33 5.09 -18.79
C ILE A 260 -7.06 6.30 -17.88
N ALA A 261 -6.44 7.38 -18.37
CA ALA A 261 -6.28 8.60 -17.57
C ALA A 261 -7.61 9.31 -17.32
N GLU A 262 -8.56 9.20 -18.25
CA GLU A 262 -9.89 9.79 -18.08
C GLU A 262 -10.68 9.05 -16.99
N ASP A 263 -10.64 7.73 -16.99
CA ASP A 263 -11.21 6.89 -15.93
C ASP A 263 -10.60 7.21 -14.56
N ALA A 264 -9.29 7.45 -14.48
CA ALA A 264 -8.62 7.89 -13.26
C ALA A 264 -9.22 9.19 -12.70
N MET A 265 -9.44 10.19 -13.56
CA MET A 265 -10.02 11.48 -13.15
C MET A 265 -11.49 11.35 -12.75
N MET A 266 -12.27 10.54 -13.49
CA MET A 266 -13.66 10.25 -13.15
C MET A 266 -13.78 9.57 -11.78
N LYS A 267 -12.93 8.58 -11.51
CA LYS A 267 -12.88 7.88 -10.21
C LYS A 267 -12.43 8.80 -9.09
N ALA A 268 -11.44 9.65 -9.32
CA ALA A 268 -11.02 10.67 -8.35
C ALA A 268 -12.17 11.62 -7.97
N ALA A 269 -12.93 12.09 -8.96
CA ALA A 269 -14.12 12.91 -8.71
C ALA A 269 -15.19 12.14 -7.94
N ALA A 270 -15.46 10.88 -8.31
CA ALA A 270 -16.43 10.02 -7.62
C ALA A 270 -16.03 9.73 -6.17
N MET A 271 -14.74 9.47 -5.89
CA MET A 271 -14.21 9.30 -4.52
C MET A 271 -14.49 10.54 -3.66
N LEU A 272 -14.21 11.74 -4.19
CA LEU A 272 -14.43 12.99 -3.48
C LEU A 272 -15.93 13.26 -3.26
N GLN A 273 -16.77 12.93 -4.23
CA GLN A 273 -18.21 13.05 -4.10
C GLN A 273 -18.75 12.12 -3.01
N ALA A 274 -18.38 10.83 -3.06
CA ALA A 274 -18.74 9.87 -2.03
C ALA A 274 -18.27 10.31 -0.63
N TRP A 275 -17.07 10.86 -0.51
CA TRP A 275 -16.55 11.40 0.75
C TRP A 275 -17.35 12.59 1.28
N ARG A 276 -17.81 13.50 0.40
CA ARG A 276 -18.64 14.65 0.79
C ARG A 276 -20.03 14.25 1.23
N ASP A 277 -20.61 13.26 0.59
CA ASP A 277 -21.97 12.79 0.85
C ASP A 277 -22.04 11.84 2.06
N ALA A 278 -20.90 11.30 2.48
CA ALA A 278 -20.84 10.29 3.54
C ALA A 278 -21.22 10.82 4.92
N ALA A 279 -21.92 9.96 5.67
CA ALA A 279 -22.13 10.14 7.09
C ALA A 279 -20.80 10.20 7.87
N ARG A 280 -20.88 10.69 9.11
CA ARG A 280 -19.70 10.75 10.00
C ARG A 280 -19.17 9.38 10.39
N GLU A 281 -20.03 8.36 10.43
CA GLU A 281 -19.64 6.98 10.72
C GLU A 281 -19.19 6.26 9.44
N PRO A 282 -18.15 5.41 9.51
CA PRO A 282 -17.75 4.61 8.36
C PRO A 282 -18.88 3.62 8.00
N PRO A 283 -19.14 3.37 6.71
CA PRO A 283 -20.02 2.28 6.32
C PRO A 283 -19.45 0.95 6.82
N PRO A 284 -20.29 -0.08 7.02
CA PRO A 284 -19.79 -1.42 7.33
C PRO A 284 -18.88 -1.89 6.20
N ASN A 285 -17.85 -2.67 6.55
CA ASN A 285 -17.02 -3.32 5.55
C ASN A 285 -17.90 -4.20 4.66
N VAL A 286 -17.81 -3.99 3.35
CA VAL A 286 -18.48 -4.84 2.37
C VAL A 286 -17.46 -5.88 1.92
N HIS A 287 -17.77 -7.14 2.12
CA HIS A 287 -16.98 -8.25 1.57
C HIS A 287 -17.47 -8.56 0.16
N TRP A 288 -16.57 -8.48 -0.81
CA TRP A 288 -16.85 -8.83 -2.19
C TRP A 288 -16.33 -10.24 -2.45
N TYR A 289 -17.16 -11.12 -3.00
CA TYR A 289 -16.69 -12.42 -3.44
C TYR A 289 -16.30 -12.32 -4.91
N PRO A 290 -15.01 -12.46 -5.27
CA PRO A 290 -14.63 -12.46 -6.66
C PRO A 290 -15.32 -13.64 -7.35
N GLY A 291 -16.10 -13.36 -8.40
CA GLY A 291 -16.61 -14.41 -9.28
C GLY A 291 -15.45 -15.22 -9.87
N LYS A 292 -15.73 -16.42 -10.38
CA LYS A 292 -14.74 -17.17 -11.18
C LYS A 292 -14.39 -16.33 -12.40
N ASP A 293 -13.11 -16.30 -12.79
CA ASP A 293 -12.76 -15.90 -14.15
C ASP A 293 -13.49 -16.89 -15.07
N ASP A 294 -14.54 -16.40 -15.73
CA ASP A 294 -15.24 -17.15 -16.74
C ASP A 294 -14.37 -17.22 -18.00
N ASP A 295 -14.68 -18.13 -18.92
CA ASP A 295 -14.04 -18.18 -20.23
C ASP A 295 -14.45 -16.98 -21.13
N CYS A 296 -14.89 -15.86 -20.54
CA CYS A 296 -15.27 -14.67 -21.28
C CYS A 296 -14.04 -13.89 -21.73
N VAL A 297 -13.95 -13.63 -23.02
CA VAL A 297 -13.02 -12.68 -23.61
C VAL A 297 -13.80 -11.56 -24.31
N ARG A 298 -13.42 -10.32 -24.02
CA ARG A 298 -13.99 -9.09 -24.60
C ARG A 298 -13.01 -8.49 -25.60
N GLU A 299 -13.01 -9.04 -26.81
CA GLU A 299 -12.19 -8.53 -27.94
C GLU A 299 -12.64 -7.14 -28.41
N ASP A 300 -13.89 -6.76 -28.12
CA ASP A 300 -14.46 -5.44 -28.37
C ASP A 300 -14.05 -4.38 -27.35
N CYS A 301 -13.31 -4.76 -26.30
CA CYS A 301 -12.82 -3.82 -25.31
C CYS A 301 -11.60 -3.04 -25.84
N PRO A 302 -11.53 -1.70 -25.69
CA PRO A 302 -10.35 -0.92 -26.06
C PRO A 302 -9.06 -1.38 -25.35
N ALA A 303 -9.18 -2.03 -24.18
CA ALA A 303 -8.05 -2.58 -23.45
C ALA A 303 -7.60 -3.95 -23.97
N PHE A 304 -8.32 -4.61 -24.88
CA PHE A 304 -7.90 -5.89 -25.43
C PHE A 304 -6.58 -5.73 -26.21
N ALA A 305 -5.59 -6.54 -25.84
CA ALA A 305 -4.22 -6.46 -26.35
C ALA A 305 -3.86 -7.63 -27.27
N GLY A 306 -4.86 -8.37 -27.76
CA GLY A 306 -4.66 -9.55 -28.58
C GLY A 306 -4.37 -10.81 -27.75
N PHE A 307 -3.86 -11.83 -28.42
CA PHE A 307 -3.52 -13.12 -27.83
C PHE A 307 -2.02 -13.36 -27.85
N HIS A 308 -1.49 -13.93 -26.77
CA HIS A 308 -0.16 -14.49 -26.72
C HIS A 308 -0.23 -16.02 -26.88
N ASN A 309 0.48 -16.56 -27.87
CA ASN A 309 0.55 -18.02 -28.07
C ASN A 309 1.65 -18.61 -27.18
N ALA A 310 1.25 -19.23 -26.08
CA ALA A 310 2.14 -20.01 -25.21
C ALA A 310 2.06 -21.51 -25.57
N GLU A 311 3.02 -22.29 -25.08
CA GLU A 311 3.03 -23.76 -25.25
C GLU A 311 1.76 -24.42 -24.68
N THR A 312 1.18 -23.83 -23.63
CA THR A 312 -0.01 -24.32 -22.94
C THR A 312 -1.32 -23.85 -23.59
N GLY A 313 -1.28 -22.99 -24.61
CA GLY A 313 -2.45 -22.45 -25.29
C GLY A 313 -2.36 -20.95 -25.57
N SER A 314 -3.47 -20.39 -26.07
CA SER A 314 -3.57 -18.97 -26.38
C SER A 314 -4.06 -18.20 -25.14
N ILE A 315 -3.28 -17.21 -24.70
CA ILE A 315 -3.56 -16.40 -23.52
C ILE A 315 -4.05 -15.02 -23.97
N PRO A 316 -5.32 -14.65 -23.73
CA PRO A 316 -5.83 -13.31 -24.04
C PRO A 316 -5.23 -12.25 -23.11
N LEU A 317 -4.81 -11.11 -23.67
CA LEU A 317 -4.13 -10.03 -22.94
C LEU A 317 -4.98 -8.76 -22.81
N CYS A 318 -4.74 -8.00 -21.74
CA CYS A 318 -5.44 -6.77 -21.39
C CYS A 318 -4.46 -5.66 -20.97
N ARG A 319 -4.48 -4.51 -21.67
CA ARG A 319 -3.68 -3.31 -21.35
C ARG A 319 -4.04 -2.70 -19.99
N ALA A 320 -5.29 -2.87 -19.56
CA ALA A 320 -5.78 -2.37 -18.28
C ALA A 320 -5.42 -3.29 -17.10
N ASN A 321 -4.86 -4.47 -17.35
CA ASN A 321 -4.33 -5.37 -16.32
C ASN A 321 -2.81 -5.23 -16.23
N GLY A 322 -2.30 -5.24 -15.00
CA GLY A 322 -0.86 -5.17 -14.74
C GLY A 322 -0.16 -6.52 -14.90
N ARG A 323 1.10 -6.58 -14.48
CA ARG A 323 1.90 -7.80 -14.50
C ARG A 323 1.21 -8.91 -13.69
N HIS A 324 1.09 -10.09 -14.29
CA HIS A 324 0.58 -11.27 -13.59
C HIS A 324 1.75 -12.02 -12.93
N PRO A 325 1.63 -12.40 -11.66
CA PRO A 325 2.72 -13.04 -10.90
C PRO A 325 3.15 -14.37 -11.52
N ASP A 326 2.26 -15.13 -12.15
CA ASP A 326 2.66 -16.38 -12.82
C ASP A 326 3.36 -16.15 -14.18
N PHE A 327 3.04 -15.05 -14.86
CA PHE A 327 3.48 -14.82 -16.25
C PHE A 327 4.59 -13.76 -16.39
N PHE A 328 4.78 -12.86 -15.42
CA PHE A 328 5.76 -11.77 -15.56
C PHE A 328 7.19 -12.28 -15.73
N ARG A 329 7.51 -13.47 -15.19
CA ARG A 329 8.81 -14.14 -15.34
C ARG A 329 9.12 -14.50 -16.78
N GLN A 330 8.09 -14.70 -17.61
CA GLN A 330 8.25 -14.98 -19.03
C GLN A 330 8.71 -13.73 -19.81
N GLY A 331 8.64 -12.54 -19.21
CA GLY A 331 9.07 -11.29 -19.83
C GLY A 331 8.22 -10.90 -21.04
N GLY A 332 8.73 -9.98 -21.86
CA GLY A 332 8.08 -9.53 -23.10
C GLY A 332 6.67 -8.98 -22.86
N ALA A 333 5.67 -9.54 -23.56
CA ALA A 333 4.29 -9.08 -23.51
C ALA A 333 3.69 -9.09 -22.09
N PHE A 334 4.11 -10.02 -21.21
CA PHE A 334 3.65 -10.12 -19.84
C PHE A 334 4.30 -9.11 -18.87
N ALA A 335 5.35 -8.42 -19.32
CA ALA A 335 5.89 -7.25 -18.61
C ALA A 335 5.03 -5.99 -18.82
N GLU A 336 4.29 -5.95 -19.95
CA GLU A 336 3.48 -4.81 -20.39
C GLU A 336 1.98 -5.00 -20.12
N ASN A 337 1.44 -6.19 -20.40
CA ASN A 337 0.02 -6.49 -20.33
C ASN A 337 -0.25 -7.74 -19.49
N GLY A 338 -1.27 -7.69 -18.64
CA GLY A 338 -1.76 -8.85 -17.91
C GLY A 338 -2.74 -9.71 -18.71
N PRO A 339 -3.05 -10.94 -18.27
CA PRO A 339 -4.13 -11.74 -18.85
C PRO A 339 -5.48 -11.03 -18.66
N THR A 340 -6.44 -11.31 -19.55
CA THR A 340 -7.82 -10.79 -19.38
C THR A 340 -8.50 -11.42 -18.18
N THR A 341 -9.34 -10.63 -17.52
CA THR A 341 -10.19 -11.06 -16.38
C THR A 341 -11.62 -10.56 -16.59
N CYS A 342 -12.16 -10.78 -17.81
CA CYS A 342 -13.34 -10.06 -18.29
C CYS A 342 -14.61 -10.36 -17.50
N GLY A 343 -14.84 -11.59 -17.04
CA GLY A 343 -16.05 -11.95 -16.29
C GLY A 343 -16.29 -11.19 -15.00
N ARG A 344 -15.22 -10.72 -14.36
CA ARG A 344 -15.25 -9.91 -13.12
C ARG A 344 -14.88 -8.45 -13.36
N CYS A 345 -14.73 -8.05 -14.62
CA CYS A 345 -14.29 -6.72 -14.99
C CYS A 345 -15.46 -5.72 -14.94
N PRO A 346 -15.34 -4.58 -14.24
CA PRO A 346 -16.43 -3.61 -14.15
C PRO A 346 -16.76 -3.00 -15.52
N TRP A 347 -15.80 -2.95 -16.45
CA TRP A 347 -16.07 -2.55 -17.84
C TRP A 347 -17.01 -3.52 -18.55
N HIS A 348 -16.83 -4.84 -18.34
CA HIS A 348 -17.71 -5.84 -18.94
C HIS A 348 -19.15 -5.68 -18.44
N HIS A 349 -19.32 -5.48 -17.13
CA HIS A 349 -20.64 -5.28 -16.52
C HIS A 349 -21.32 -3.98 -16.96
N ARG A 350 -20.53 -2.92 -17.21
CA ARG A 350 -21.04 -1.63 -17.70
C ARG A 350 -21.43 -1.64 -19.18
N PHE A 351 -20.75 -2.46 -19.98
CA PHE A 351 -20.93 -2.51 -21.44
C PHE A 351 -21.13 -3.97 -21.88
N PRO A 352 -22.32 -4.58 -21.73
CA PRO A 352 -22.55 -5.99 -22.08
C PRO A 352 -22.40 -6.27 -23.59
N LYS A 353 -22.20 -7.52 -24.01
CA LYS A 353 -22.14 -7.87 -25.45
C LYS A 353 -23.53 -7.70 -26.09
N GLY A 354 -23.61 -7.02 -27.23
CA GLY A 354 -24.82 -6.96 -28.06
C GLY A 354 -25.64 -5.66 -28.00
N ASP A 355 -25.12 -4.60 -27.38
CA ASP A 355 -25.68 -3.23 -27.48
C ASP A 355 -24.96 -2.40 -28.55
#